data_AF-A0A957Q8G5-F1
#
_entry.id   AF-A0A957Q8G5-F1
#
_cell.length_a   1.000
_cell.length_b   1.000
_cell.length_c   1.000
_cell.angle_alpha   90.00
_cell.angle_beta   90.00
_cell.angle_gamma   90.00
#
_symmetry.space_group_name_H-M   'P 1'
#
loop_
_entity.id
_entity.type
_entity.pdbx_description
1 polymer ?
#
loop_
_entity_poly.entity_id
_entity_poly.type
_entity_poly.pdbx_seq_one_letter_code
_entity_poly.pdbx_strand_id
1 'polypeptide(L)'
;MSRCPICGAPCDARLLAKGMVLQPTVARLIATYHAAWRPQQGICPRCAQQYAAKVAEARQAHSLHTTHDPHTTFPYYHPWEETVCSQAERLPDYSIFSGEAVTVAFLDSGYYPHPDLLTSRAWDGPMPPWERLDAGDLQRLIESQELRFADYVDLTNGGERVGINQPSLWDGAGDSWHGQMTTTLVAGNGLLSGGRYRGYAPQAMILPIKIGRGGGRIPEADILRGLEWLLR
;
A
#
# COMPACT_ATOMS: atom_id res chain seq x y z
N MET A 1 -19.03 31.70 -2.72
CA MET A 1 -19.48 30.47 -2.01
C MET A 1 -20.02 29.50 -3.05
N SER A 2 -19.49 28.28 -3.10
CA SER A 2 -19.98 27.24 -4.00
C SER A 2 -21.21 26.55 -3.38
N ARG A 3 -21.90 25.70 -4.15
CA ARG A 3 -22.99 24.86 -3.65
C ARG A 3 -22.69 23.38 -3.88
N CYS A 4 -23.10 22.54 -2.94
CA CYS A 4 -23.02 21.10 -3.10
C CYS A 4 -23.97 20.64 -4.22
N PRO A 5 -23.50 19.87 -5.22
CA PRO A 5 -24.36 19.38 -6.31
C PRO A 5 -25.40 18.33 -5.85
N ILE A 6 -25.23 17.78 -4.64
CA ILE A 6 -26.10 16.74 -4.07
C ILE A 6 -27.24 17.34 -3.26
N CYS A 7 -26.93 18.23 -2.32
CA CYS A 7 -27.93 18.79 -1.39
C CYS A 7 -28.22 20.29 -1.60
N GLY A 8 -27.54 20.95 -2.52
CA GLY A 8 -27.70 22.39 -2.79
C GLY A 8 -27.15 23.32 -1.70
N ALA A 9 -26.67 22.79 -0.57
CA ALA A 9 -26.19 23.59 0.56
C ALA A 9 -24.94 24.42 0.19
N PRO A 10 -24.81 25.64 0.74
CA PRO A 10 -23.57 26.42 0.62
C PRO A 10 -22.37 25.66 1.16
N CYS A 11 -21.27 25.64 0.41
CA CYS A 11 -20.02 24.99 0.78
C CYS A 11 -18.83 25.82 0.31
N ASP A 12 -17.78 25.90 1.13
CA ASP A 12 -16.49 26.45 0.71
C ASP A 12 -15.91 25.60 -0.42
N ALA A 13 -15.39 26.24 -1.47
CA ALA A 13 -14.84 25.54 -2.63
C ALA A 13 -13.69 24.58 -2.25
N ARG A 14 -12.89 24.91 -1.24
CA ARG A 14 -11.80 24.07 -0.72
C ARG A 14 -12.32 22.81 -0.07
N LEU A 15 -13.44 22.89 0.65
CA LEU A 15 -14.11 21.72 1.24
C LEU A 15 -14.78 20.87 0.17
N LEU A 16 -15.40 21.50 -0.83
CA LEU A 16 -15.99 20.80 -1.96
C LEU A 16 -14.94 20.02 -2.78
N ALA A 17 -13.76 20.63 -3.00
CA ALA A 17 -12.63 19.99 -3.67
C ALA A 17 -12.13 18.74 -2.93
N LYS A 18 -12.13 18.74 -1.59
CA LYS A 18 -11.82 17.53 -0.81
C LYS A 18 -12.82 16.38 -1.05
N GLY A 19 -14.06 16.71 -1.41
CA GLY A 19 -15.08 15.73 -1.78
C GLY A 19 -14.98 15.22 -3.22
N MET A 20 -13.95 15.61 -4.00
CA MET A 20 -13.70 15.04 -5.34
C MET A 20 -13.06 13.66 -5.27
N VAL A 21 -12.35 13.37 -4.17
CA VAL A 21 -11.71 12.07 -3.91
C VAL A 21 -12.57 11.31 -2.91
N LEU A 22 -13.43 10.44 -3.42
CA LEU A 22 -14.31 9.58 -2.63
C LEU A 22 -13.91 8.11 -2.81
N GLN A 23 -14.24 7.27 -1.84
CA GLN A 23 -14.18 5.83 -2.02
C GLN A 23 -15.04 5.43 -3.25
N PRO A 24 -14.55 4.55 -4.14
CA PRO A 24 -15.27 4.17 -5.35
C PRO A 24 -16.70 3.66 -5.10
N THR A 25 -16.90 2.92 -4.02
CA THR A 25 -18.22 2.42 -3.58
C THR A 25 -19.19 3.56 -3.24
N VAL A 26 -18.70 4.58 -2.52
CA VAL A 26 -19.47 5.78 -2.14
C VAL A 26 -19.81 6.59 -3.40
N ALA A 27 -18.85 6.80 -4.30
CA ALA A 27 -19.09 7.51 -5.56
C ALA A 27 -20.12 6.78 -6.44
N ARG A 28 -20.02 5.46 -6.55
CA ARG A 28 -21.01 4.63 -7.27
C ARG A 28 -22.39 4.74 -6.64
N LEU A 29 -22.50 4.67 -5.30
CA LEU A 29 -23.77 4.86 -4.60
C LEU A 29 -24.36 6.24 -4.87
N ILE A 30 -23.57 7.32 -4.85
CA ILE A 30 -24.08 8.66 -5.16
C ILE A 30 -24.61 8.72 -6.58
N ALA A 31 -23.88 8.16 -7.55
CA ALA A 31 -24.27 8.16 -8.96
C ALA A 31 -25.61 7.43 -9.23
N THR A 32 -26.01 6.44 -8.41
CA THR A 32 -27.32 5.79 -8.55
C THR A 32 -28.48 6.70 -8.14
N TYR A 33 -28.28 7.61 -7.18
CA TYR A 33 -29.29 8.58 -6.75
C TYR A 33 -29.21 9.90 -7.52
N HIS A 34 -28.04 10.23 -8.09
CA HIS A 34 -27.75 11.50 -8.74
C HIS A 34 -27.06 11.26 -10.09
N ALA A 35 -27.82 10.83 -11.11
CA ALA A 35 -27.28 10.44 -12.42
C ALA A 35 -26.51 11.57 -13.15
N ALA A 36 -26.82 12.85 -12.86
CA ALA A 36 -26.12 14.00 -13.43
C ALA A 36 -24.81 14.35 -12.70
N TRP A 37 -24.59 13.81 -11.50
CA TRP A 37 -23.39 14.09 -10.72
C TRP A 37 -22.17 13.35 -11.29
N ARG A 38 -21.00 13.99 -11.18
CA ARG A 38 -19.69 13.43 -11.53
C ARG A 38 -18.71 13.68 -10.38
N PRO A 39 -17.75 12.76 -10.10
CA PRO A 39 -16.79 12.91 -9.01
C PRO A 39 -16.04 14.26 -9.02
N GLN A 40 -15.73 14.79 -10.21
CA GLN A 40 -15.02 16.06 -10.38
C GLN A 40 -15.80 17.27 -9.85
N GLN A 41 -17.11 17.16 -9.63
CA GLN A 41 -17.91 18.23 -9.06
C GLN A 41 -17.79 18.30 -7.52
N GLY A 42 -17.21 17.26 -6.89
CA GLY A 42 -17.13 17.13 -5.44
C GLY A 42 -18.47 17.04 -4.75
N ILE A 43 -18.46 16.89 -3.42
CA ILE A 43 -19.63 16.92 -2.55
C ILE A 43 -19.28 17.55 -1.20
N CYS A 44 -20.25 18.08 -0.46
CA CYS A 44 -19.98 18.63 0.87
C CYS A 44 -19.70 17.51 1.90
N PRO A 45 -18.98 17.81 3.01
CA PRO A 45 -18.64 16.81 4.03
C PRO A 45 -19.85 16.06 4.61
N ARG A 46 -20.98 16.75 4.78
CA ARG A 46 -22.23 16.13 5.24
C ARG A 46 -22.73 15.06 4.28
N CYS A 47 -22.79 15.36 2.98
CA CYS A 47 -23.20 14.39 1.98
C CYS A 47 -22.21 13.24 1.91
N ALA A 48 -20.90 13.51 1.95
CA ALA A 48 -19.88 12.47 1.97
C ALA A 48 -20.09 11.51 3.14
N GLN A 49 -20.27 12.04 4.35
CA GLN A 49 -20.52 11.23 5.56
C GLN A 49 -21.82 10.42 5.46
N GLN A 50 -22.90 11.02 4.97
CA GLN A 50 -24.19 10.34 4.81
C GLN A 50 -24.11 9.17 3.83
N TYR A 51 -23.49 9.35 2.67
CA TYR A 51 -23.33 8.26 1.70
C TYR A 51 -22.32 7.21 2.15
N ALA A 52 -21.25 7.60 2.84
CA ALA A 52 -20.33 6.66 3.47
C ALA A 52 -21.04 5.78 4.52
N ALA A 53 -21.91 6.37 5.36
CA ALA A 53 -22.72 5.62 6.32
C ALA A 53 -23.67 4.63 5.63
N LYS A 54 -24.35 5.06 4.56
CA LYS A 54 -25.21 4.16 3.76
C LYS A 54 -24.45 2.98 3.16
N VAL A 55 -23.24 3.22 2.64
CA VAL A 55 -22.38 2.11 2.17
C VAL A 55 -22.02 1.19 3.32
N ALA A 56 -21.61 1.74 4.47
CA ALA A 56 -21.25 0.95 5.65
C ALA A 56 -22.41 0.08 6.17
N GLU A 57 -23.63 0.63 6.20
CA GLU A 57 -24.85 -0.09 6.58
C GLU A 57 -25.20 -1.24 5.62
N ALA A 58 -24.87 -1.09 4.34
CA ALA A 58 -25.10 -2.10 3.31
C ALA A 58 -24.01 -3.19 3.26
N ARG A 59 -22.93 -3.07 4.03
CA ARG A 59 -21.87 -4.08 4.08
C ARG A 59 -22.35 -5.34 4.79
N GLN A 60 -21.95 -6.49 4.26
CA GLN A 60 -22.20 -7.80 4.84
C GLN A 60 -21.27 -8.05 6.04
N ALA A 61 -21.78 -8.77 7.03
CA ALA A 61 -20.99 -9.17 8.19
C ALA A 61 -19.94 -10.26 7.86
N HIS A 62 -20.22 -11.06 6.83
CA HIS A 62 -19.31 -12.09 6.31
C HIS A 62 -18.81 -11.70 4.92
N SER A 63 -17.65 -12.24 4.55
CA SER A 63 -17.06 -11.95 3.25
C SER A 63 -17.82 -12.64 2.12
N LEU A 64 -17.93 -11.95 0.99
CA LEU A 64 -18.56 -12.40 -0.26
C LEU A 64 -17.57 -13.08 -1.24
N HIS A 65 -16.30 -13.24 -0.88
CA HIS A 65 -15.27 -13.74 -1.80
C HIS A 65 -15.52 -15.15 -2.38
N THR A 66 -16.33 -15.96 -1.69
CA THR A 66 -16.74 -17.30 -2.13
C THR A 66 -18.10 -17.33 -2.83
N THR A 67 -18.78 -16.19 -3.00
CA THR A 67 -20.14 -16.16 -3.57
C THR A 67 -20.17 -16.03 -5.09
N HIS A 68 -19.01 -15.96 -5.76
CA HIS A 68 -18.87 -15.83 -7.21
C HIS A 68 -17.84 -16.84 -7.72
N ASP A 69 -17.98 -17.28 -8.98
CA ASP A 69 -17.02 -18.18 -9.63
C ASP A 69 -16.34 -17.45 -10.82
N PRO A 70 -15.00 -17.33 -10.86
CA PRO A 70 -14.03 -17.79 -9.85
C PRO A 70 -14.10 -17.00 -8.55
N HIS A 71 -13.75 -17.66 -7.43
CA HIS A 71 -13.60 -16.98 -6.14
C HIS A 71 -12.56 -15.85 -6.26
N THR A 72 -12.78 -14.75 -5.55
CA THR A 72 -11.75 -13.71 -5.43
C THR A 72 -10.67 -14.14 -4.44
N THR A 73 -9.43 -13.74 -4.71
CA THR A 73 -8.27 -14.00 -3.81
C THR A 73 -8.21 -13.06 -2.61
N PHE A 74 -9.18 -12.16 -2.48
CA PHE A 74 -9.28 -11.18 -1.39
C PHE A 74 -10.71 -11.11 -0.86
N PRO A 75 -10.89 -10.84 0.45
CA PRO A 75 -12.21 -10.64 1.02
C PRO A 75 -12.76 -9.27 0.63
N TYR A 76 -14.04 -9.26 0.27
CA TYR A 76 -14.87 -8.05 0.15
C TYR A 76 -16.24 -8.30 0.80
N TYR A 77 -16.97 -7.22 1.08
CA TYR A 77 -18.15 -7.22 1.94
C TYR A 77 -19.33 -6.43 1.34
N HIS A 78 -19.15 -5.81 0.17
CA HIS A 78 -20.21 -5.14 -0.57
C HIS A 78 -20.08 -5.42 -2.08
N PRO A 79 -21.16 -5.66 -2.84
CA PRO A 79 -21.08 -6.01 -4.27
C PRO A 79 -20.38 -4.99 -5.18
N TRP A 80 -20.24 -3.74 -4.73
CA TRP A 80 -19.51 -2.69 -5.46
C TRP A 80 -18.05 -2.53 -5.00
N GLU A 81 -17.59 -3.33 -4.03
CA GLU A 81 -16.17 -3.44 -3.68
C GLU A 81 -15.50 -4.36 -4.70
N GLU A 82 -14.89 -3.76 -5.73
CA GLU A 82 -14.24 -4.51 -6.82
C GLU A 82 -12.77 -4.82 -6.53
N THR A 83 -12.21 -4.27 -5.45
CA THR A 83 -10.80 -4.43 -5.09
C THR A 83 -10.64 -4.71 -3.60
N VAL A 84 -9.48 -5.25 -3.25
CA VAL A 84 -9.03 -5.34 -1.86
C VAL A 84 -9.17 -3.97 -1.18
N CYS A 85 -9.67 -3.94 0.06
CA CYS A 85 -9.69 -2.70 0.85
C CYS A 85 -8.26 -2.27 1.21
N SER A 86 -7.97 -0.99 1.07
CA SER A 86 -6.75 -0.36 1.59
C SER A 86 -6.70 -0.36 3.12
N GLN A 87 -5.55 -0.05 3.69
CA GLN A 87 -5.39 0.01 5.15
C GLN A 87 -6.30 1.06 5.78
N ALA A 88 -6.36 2.26 5.18
CA ALA A 88 -7.24 3.34 5.65
C ALA A 88 -8.74 3.02 5.53
N GLU A 89 -9.11 2.04 4.70
CA GLU A 89 -10.50 1.54 4.59
C GLU A 89 -10.82 0.45 5.65
N ARG A 90 -9.80 -0.19 6.22
CA ARG A 90 -9.96 -1.29 7.19
C ARG A 90 -9.76 -0.85 8.64
N LEU A 91 -8.90 0.12 8.87
CA LEU A 91 -8.38 0.50 10.16
C LEU A 91 -8.26 2.04 10.25
N PRO A 92 -8.23 2.61 11.46
CA PRO A 92 -8.06 4.06 11.64
C PRO A 92 -6.78 4.57 10.94
N ASP A 93 -6.95 5.60 10.13
CA ASP A 93 -5.85 6.23 9.37
C ASP A 93 -5.42 7.54 10.02
N TYR A 94 -4.11 7.68 10.28
CA TYR A 94 -3.52 8.85 10.92
C TYR A 94 -2.57 9.57 9.96
N SER A 95 -3.14 10.20 8.92
CA SER A 95 -2.38 10.81 7.81
C SER A 95 -1.40 11.92 8.19
N ILE A 96 -1.46 12.44 9.42
CA ILE A 96 -0.50 13.42 9.95
C ILE A 96 0.85 12.79 10.36
N PHE A 97 0.89 11.48 10.61
CA PHE A 97 2.11 10.76 10.97
C PHE A 97 2.60 9.96 9.76
N SER A 98 3.54 10.54 9.03
CA SER A 98 4.06 9.92 7.80
C SER A 98 5.19 8.92 8.03
N GLY A 99 5.75 8.87 9.24
CA GLY A 99 6.96 8.11 9.56
C GLY A 99 8.25 8.78 9.11
N GLU A 100 8.21 10.05 8.71
CA GLU A 100 9.41 10.83 8.38
C GLU A 100 10.43 10.79 9.55
N ALA A 101 11.71 10.70 9.21
CA ALA A 101 12.83 10.56 10.15
C ALA A 101 12.81 9.29 11.03
N VAL A 102 11.94 8.32 10.74
CA VAL A 102 11.94 6.99 11.38
C VAL A 102 12.49 5.96 10.41
N THR A 103 13.37 5.09 10.89
CA THR A 103 13.78 3.87 10.19
C THR A 103 13.10 2.67 10.84
N VAL A 104 12.41 1.86 10.06
CA VAL A 104 11.81 0.61 10.52
C VAL A 104 12.66 -0.56 10.03
N ALA A 105 13.22 -1.32 10.98
CA ALA A 105 13.92 -2.56 10.68
C ALA A 105 12.92 -3.72 10.53
N PHE A 106 13.11 -4.54 9.50
CA PHE A 106 12.35 -5.75 9.25
C PHE A 106 13.29 -6.94 9.37
N LEU A 107 12.88 -7.96 10.12
CA LEU A 107 13.57 -9.23 10.24
C LEU A 107 12.64 -10.29 9.65
N ASP A 108 12.95 -10.74 8.44
CA ASP A 108 12.01 -11.50 7.61
C ASP A 108 12.75 -12.53 6.72
N SER A 109 12.00 -13.34 5.98
CA SER A 109 12.51 -14.47 5.20
C SER A 109 13.31 -14.05 3.96
N GLY A 110 13.07 -12.84 3.46
CA GLY A 110 13.72 -12.28 2.29
C GLY A 110 13.00 -11.02 1.83
N TYR A 111 13.63 -10.29 0.91
CA TYR A 111 13.10 -9.05 0.39
C TYR A 111 13.33 -9.00 -1.10
N TYR A 112 12.45 -8.28 -1.79
CA TYR A 112 12.63 -7.96 -3.19
C TYR A 112 12.22 -6.49 -3.36
N PRO A 113 13.03 -5.65 -4.03
CA PRO A 113 12.70 -4.24 -4.22
C PRO A 113 11.35 -4.04 -4.93
N HIS A 114 10.64 -2.96 -4.58
CA HIS A 114 9.31 -2.68 -5.11
C HIS A 114 9.17 -1.17 -5.37
N PRO A 115 8.44 -0.72 -6.43
CA PRO A 115 8.29 0.70 -6.73
C PRO A 115 7.72 1.54 -5.59
N ASP A 116 6.80 0.97 -4.79
CA ASP A 116 6.26 1.66 -3.61
C ASP A 116 7.30 1.88 -2.49
N LEU A 117 8.49 1.28 -2.57
CA LEU A 117 9.59 1.47 -1.62
C LEU A 117 10.61 2.51 -2.09
N LEU A 118 10.37 3.15 -3.24
CA LEU A 118 11.18 4.27 -3.72
C LEU A 118 11.00 5.53 -2.87
N THR A 119 11.99 6.42 -2.93
CA THR A 119 11.94 7.74 -2.29
C THR A 119 10.90 8.63 -2.95
N SER A 120 10.85 8.63 -4.29
CA SER A 120 9.84 9.40 -5.02
C SER A 120 8.46 8.79 -4.93
N ARG A 121 7.45 9.64 -4.72
CA ARG A 121 6.02 9.31 -4.73
C ARG A 121 5.35 9.56 -6.08
N ALA A 122 6.10 10.11 -7.01
CA ALA A 122 5.68 10.38 -8.37
C ALA A 122 6.68 9.72 -9.32
N TRP A 123 6.16 9.22 -10.43
CA TRP A 123 7.01 8.73 -11.51
C TRP A 123 7.32 9.88 -12.46
N ASP A 124 8.59 10.11 -12.74
CA ASP A 124 8.99 11.12 -13.72
C ASP A 124 8.77 10.56 -15.14
N GLY A 125 7.71 11.05 -15.79
CA GLY A 125 7.34 10.66 -17.15
C GLY A 125 6.16 9.67 -17.20
N PRO A 126 5.96 8.99 -18.35
CA PRO A 126 4.88 8.03 -18.48
C PRO A 126 5.10 6.85 -17.54
N MET A 127 4.03 6.39 -16.89
CA MET A 127 4.07 5.25 -15.99
C MET A 127 4.57 4.01 -16.77
N PRO A 128 5.58 3.29 -16.26
CA PRO A 128 6.04 2.04 -16.87
C PRO A 128 4.88 1.04 -16.98
N PRO A 129 4.86 0.18 -18.01
CA PRO A 129 3.88 -0.89 -18.12
C PRO A 129 4.24 -2.03 -17.15
N TRP A 130 4.09 -1.77 -15.84
CA TRP A 130 4.52 -2.65 -14.75
C TRP A 130 4.05 -4.10 -14.93
N GLU A 131 2.86 -4.30 -15.49
CA GLU A 131 2.25 -5.61 -15.71
C GLU A 131 2.90 -6.42 -16.84
N ARG A 132 3.81 -5.82 -17.61
CA ARG A 132 4.48 -6.42 -18.78
C ARG A 132 5.98 -6.54 -18.62
N LEU A 133 6.55 -6.00 -17.54
CA LEU A 133 7.99 -6.07 -17.30
C LEU A 133 8.39 -7.49 -16.92
N ASP A 134 9.47 -7.99 -17.51
CA ASP A 134 10.14 -9.17 -16.97
C ASP A 134 10.96 -8.81 -15.72
N ALA A 135 11.49 -9.83 -15.03
CA ALA A 135 12.25 -9.61 -13.79
C ALA A 135 13.53 -8.77 -14.02
N GLY A 136 14.17 -8.89 -15.18
CA GLY A 136 15.39 -8.16 -15.49
C GLY A 136 15.11 -6.69 -15.85
N ASP A 137 14.03 -6.42 -16.58
CA ASP A 137 13.55 -5.07 -16.85
C ASP A 137 13.10 -4.37 -15.56
N LEU A 138 12.35 -5.06 -14.71
CA LEU A 138 11.93 -4.54 -13.41
C LEU A 138 13.13 -4.19 -12.54
N GLN A 139 14.14 -5.06 -12.48
CA GLN A 139 15.36 -4.82 -11.73
C GLN A 139 16.09 -3.59 -12.24
N ARG A 140 16.40 -3.51 -13.54
CA ARG A 140 17.08 -2.35 -14.14
C ARG A 140 16.33 -1.05 -13.89
N LEU A 141 15.00 -1.11 -13.98
CA LEU A 141 14.15 0.05 -13.75
C LEU A 141 14.25 0.54 -12.32
N ILE A 142 14.13 -0.35 -11.32
CA ILE A 142 14.21 0.02 -9.90
C ILE A 142 15.63 0.41 -9.49
N GLU A 143 16.68 -0.26 -10.00
CA GLU A 143 18.09 0.09 -9.74
C GLU A 143 18.45 1.49 -10.23
N SER A 144 17.74 2.01 -11.24
CA SER A 144 17.90 3.39 -11.72
C SER A 144 17.28 4.45 -10.79
N GLN A 145 16.55 4.01 -9.75
CA GLN A 145 15.81 4.86 -8.84
C GLN A 145 16.39 4.77 -7.42
N GLU A 146 16.11 5.78 -6.60
CA GLU A 146 16.50 5.79 -5.20
C GLU A 146 15.51 5.01 -4.33
N LEU A 147 15.98 3.95 -3.68
CA LEU A 147 15.22 3.18 -2.69
C LEU A 147 15.24 3.87 -1.33
N ARG A 148 14.13 3.78 -0.57
CA ARG A 148 14.09 4.15 0.86
C ARG A 148 14.68 3.08 1.77
N PHE A 149 15.77 2.45 1.33
CA PHE A 149 16.48 1.47 2.12
C PHE A 149 17.65 2.18 2.80
N ALA A 150 17.68 2.14 4.13
CA ALA A 150 18.80 2.67 4.90
C ALA A 150 20.07 1.83 4.66
N ASP A 151 19.89 0.52 4.55
CA ASP A 151 20.86 -0.46 4.06
C ASP A 151 20.09 -1.75 3.73
N TYR A 152 20.79 -2.83 3.40
CA TYR A 152 20.27 -4.20 3.34
C TYR A 152 21.25 -5.16 4.02
N VAL A 153 20.72 -6.11 4.79
CA VAL A 153 21.52 -7.05 5.56
C VAL A 153 21.04 -8.46 5.28
N ASP A 154 21.98 -9.35 4.99
CA ASP A 154 21.72 -10.76 4.77
C ASP A 154 22.56 -11.59 5.75
N LEU A 155 21.86 -12.19 6.72
CA LEU A 155 22.43 -13.03 7.77
C LEU A 155 22.23 -14.53 7.49
N THR A 156 21.84 -14.90 6.28
CA THR A 156 21.53 -16.29 5.95
C THR A 156 22.77 -17.18 5.93
N ASN A 157 22.57 -18.47 6.23
CA ASN A 157 23.61 -19.51 6.18
C ASN A 157 24.83 -19.22 7.07
N GLY A 158 24.64 -18.53 8.20
CA GLY A 158 25.74 -18.17 9.10
C GLY A 158 26.64 -17.03 8.61
N GLY A 159 26.42 -16.52 7.39
CA GLY A 159 27.16 -15.40 6.82
C GLY A 159 26.62 -14.05 7.28
N GLU A 160 27.38 -12.99 7.01
CA GLU A 160 26.96 -11.59 7.19
C GLU A 160 27.36 -10.84 5.92
N ARG A 161 26.36 -10.31 5.21
CA ARG A 161 26.52 -9.52 4.00
C ARG A 161 25.71 -8.24 4.15
N VAL A 162 26.33 -7.10 3.91
CA VAL A 162 25.71 -5.78 4.07
C VAL A 162 25.82 -5.02 2.75
N GLY A 163 24.83 -4.20 2.44
CA GLY A 163 24.78 -3.35 1.25
C GLY A 163 23.59 -3.64 0.35
N ILE A 164 22.97 -2.60 -0.19
CA ILE A 164 21.86 -2.70 -1.15
C ILE A 164 22.25 -3.36 -2.49
N ASN A 165 23.54 -3.47 -2.79
CA ASN A 165 24.04 -4.11 -4.03
C ASN A 165 24.23 -5.63 -3.89
N GLN A 166 23.87 -6.23 -2.75
CA GLN A 166 24.01 -7.67 -2.54
C GLN A 166 23.08 -8.43 -3.50
N PRO A 167 23.57 -9.43 -4.25
CA PRO A 167 22.73 -10.21 -5.17
C PRO A 167 21.53 -10.87 -4.50
N SER A 168 21.63 -11.18 -3.20
CA SER A 168 20.55 -11.81 -2.44
C SER A 168 19.34 -10.92 -2.20
N LEU A 169 19.44 -9.60 -2.45
CA LEU A 169 18.30 -8.68 -2.45
C LEU A 169 17.41 -8.88 -3.69
N TRP A 170 17.98 -9.36 -4.80
CA TRP A 170 17.28 -9.67 -6.04
C TRP A 170 16.98 -11.16 -6.20
N ASP A 171 17.20 -11.94 -5.15
CA ASP A 171 16.92 -13.36 -5.12
C ASP A 171 15.41 -13.61 -4.99
N GLY A 172 14.80 -14.01 -6.10
CA GLY A 172 13.38 -14.36 -6.21
C GLY A 172 13.05 -15.80 -5.82
N ALA A 173 13.92 -16.53 -5.09
CA ALA A 173 13.79 -17.96 -4.77
C ALA A 173 12.56 -18.39 -3.92
N GLY A 174 11.49 -17.59 -3.90
CA GLY A 174 10.15 -18.00 -3.46
C GLY A 174 9.72 -17.47 -2.10
N ASP A 175 10.64 -16.94 -1.30
CA ASP A 175 10.36 -16.49 0.08
C ASP A 175 10.52 -14.97 0.27
N SER A 176 11.03 -14.27 -0.74
CA SER A 176 11.26 -12.82 -0.69
C SER A 176 9.98 -11.98 -0.78
N TRP A 177 8.88 -12.59 -1.25
CA TRP A 177 7.58 -11.92 -1.31
C TRP A 177 7.05 -11.58 0.09
N HIS A 178 7.37 -12.37 1.12
CA HIS A 178 6.84 -12.15 2.46
C HIS A 178 7.41 -10.86 3.06
N GLY A 179 8.74 -10.69 3.05
CA GLY A 179 9.35 -9.44 3.48
C GLY A 179 9.05 -8.25 2.56
N GLN A 180 8.90 -8.46 1.25
CA GLN A 180 8.40 -7.40 0.36
C GLN A 180 6.97 -6.96 0.74
N MET A 181 6.09 -7.91 1.05
CA MET A 181 4.72 -7.64 1.48
C MET A 181 4.68 -6.91 2.84
N THR A 182 5.45 -7.35 3.83
CA THR A 182 5.47 -6.71 5.15
C THR A 182 6.05 -5.30 5.10
N THR A 183 7.12 -5.08 4.36
CA THR A 183 7.73 -3.74 4.17
C THR A 183 6.80 -2.78 3.43
N THR A 184 6.17 -3.23 2.34
CA THR A 184 5.21 -2.39 1.59
C THR A 184 3.94 -2.11 2.39
N LEU A 185 3.45 -3.05 3.19
CA LEU A 185 2.32 -2.83 4.09
C LEU A 185 2.62 -1.75 5.13
N VAL A 186 3.81 -1.75 5.73
CA VAL A 186 4.15 -0.74 6.74
C VAL A 186 4.51 0.60 6.09
N ALA A 187 5.38 0.58 5.10
CA ALA A 187 6.09 1.77 4.63
C ALA A 187 5.92 2.06 3.14
N GLY A 188 5.12 1.29 2.38
CA GLY A 188 4.87 1.55 0.97
C GLY A 188 4.29 2.95 0.73
N ASN A 189 4.84 3.68 -0.23
CA ASN A 189 4.42 5.05 -0.52
C ASN A 189 3.12 5.11 -1.37
N GLY A 190 2.69 3.96 -1.92
CA GLY A 190 1.49 3.83 -2.75
C GLY A 190 1.63 4.34 -4.18
N LEU A 191 2.84 4.56 -4.69
CA LEU A 191 3.15 5.06 -6.04
C LEU A 191 2.31 4.38 -7.13
N LEU A 192 2.27 3.05 -7.14
CA LEU A 192 1.54 2.28 -8.17
C LEU A 192 0.03 2.46 -8.11
N SER A 193 -0.49 2.93 -6.98
CA SER A 193 -1.92 3.03 -6.67
C SER A 193 -2.43 4.47 -6.57
N GLY A 194 -1.59 5.45 -6.88
CA GLY A 194 -1.90 6.87 -6.63
C GLY A 194 -2.16 7.18 -5.16
N GLY A 195 -1.52 6.43 -4.26
CA GLY A 195 -1.66 6.54 -2.80
C GLY A 195 -2.79 5.69 -2.18
N ARG A 196 -3.62 5.00 -2.98
CA ARG A 196 -4.74 4.18 -2.46
C ARG A 196 -4.27 3.06 -1.52
N TYR A 197 -3.17 2.37 -1.85
CA TYR A 197 -2.63 1.25 -1.06
C TYR A 197 -1.35 1.59 -0.29
N ARG A 198 -1.19 2.86 0.12
CA ARG A 198 -0.03 3.27 0.91
C ARG A 198 0.01 2.58 2.29
N GLY A 199 1.22 2.46 2.81
CA GLY A 199 1.53 2.11 4.18
C GLY A 199 1.10 3.16 5.21
N TYR A 200 1.21 2.82 6.49
CA TYR A 200 1.00 3.78 7.59
C TYR A 200 2.18 4.72 7.78
N ALA A 201 3.39 4.28 7.47
CA ALA A 201 4.61 5.06 7.55
C ALA A 201 5.21 5.28 6.14
N PRO A 202 4.47 5.91 5.20
CA PRO A 202 4.87 6.00 3.79
C PRO A 202 6.07 6.93 3.53
N GLN A 203 6.69 7.51 4.57
CA GLN A 203 7.95 8.27 4.51
C GLN A 203 9.04 7.68 5.41
N ALA A 204 8.79 6.56 6.08
CA ALA A 204 9.83 5.90 6.86
C ALA A 204 10.93 5.33 5.94
N MET A 205 12.16 5.33 6.43
CA MET A 205 13.23 4.53 5.88
C MET A 205 13.05 3.08 6.32
N ILE A 206 13.59 2.14 5.54
CA ILE A 206 13.45 0.71 5.76
C ILE A 206 14.83 0.11 5.92
N LEU A 207 15.02 -0.76 6.90
CA LEU A 207 16.22 -1.59 7.04
C LEU A 207 15.81 -3.06 6.93
N PRO A 208 15.88 -3.67 5.73
CA PRO A 208 15.56 -5.07 5.55
C PRO A 208 16.73 -5.96 6.01
N ILE A 209 16.46 -6.85 6.96
CA ILE A 209 17.38 -7.83 7.52
C ILE A 209 16.86 -9.23 7.17
N LYS A 210 17.50 -9.89 6.20
CA LYS A 210 17.14 -11.24 5.73
C LYS A 210 17.73 -12.27 6.69
N ILE A 211 16.83 -12.98 7.37
CA ILE A 211 17.17 -14.03 8.36
C ILE A 211 16.54 -15.39 8.01
N GLY A 212 15.78 -15.47 6.91
CA GLY A 212 15.17 -16.72 6.44
C GLY A 212 16.15 -17.69 5.81
N ARG A 213 15.97 -18.98 6.12
CA ARG A 213 16.57 -20.11 5.39
C ARG A 213 15.67 -20.51 4.23
N GLY A 214 16.18 -21.33 3.31
CA GLY A 214 15.40 -21.83 2.17
C GLY A 214 14.06 -22.46 2.60
N GLY A 215 13.00 -22.15 1.85
CA GLY A 215 11.63 -22.54 2.17
C GLY A 215 10.96 -21.67 3.23
N GLY A 216 11.43 -20.43 3.41
CA GLY A 216 10.80 -19.38 4.22
C GLY A 216 10.94 -19.57 5.72
N ARG A 217 11.77 -20.52 6.16
CA ARG A 217 11.89 -20.86 7.58
C ARG A 217 12.75 -19.84 8.31
N ILE A 218 12.25 -19.32 9.42
CA ILE A 218 12.98 -18.39 10.30
C ILE A 218 13.12 -19.02 11.69
N PRO A 219 14.19 -19.78 11.96
CA PRO A 219 14.47 -20.34 13.28
C PRO A 219 14.73 -19.25 14.33
N GLU A 220 14.38 -19.55 15.59
CA GLU A 220 14.56 -18.65 16.73
C GLU A 220 16.02 -18.15 16.88
N ALA A 221 16.99 -19.01 16.60
CA ALA A 221 18.41 -18.63 16.61
C ALA A 221 18.76 -17.54 15.57
N ASP A 222 18.11 -17.56 14.40
CA ASP A 222 18.33 -16.55 13.36
C ASP A 222 17.58 -15.25 13.67
N ILE A 223 16.41 -15.33 14.34
CA ILE A 223 15.72 -14.16 14.91
C ILE A 223 16.62 -13.47 15.94
N LEU A 224 17.14 -14.23 16.91
CA LEU A 224 18.03 -13.72 17.95
C LEU A 224 19.26 -13.06 17.31
N ARG A 225 19.90 -13.74 16.36
CA ARG A 225 21.06 -13.19 15.63
C ARG A 225 20.74 -11.88 14.91
N GLY A 226 19.56 -11.78 14.28
CA GLY A 226 19.11 -10.55 13.63
C GLY A 226 18.91 -9.40 14.62
N LEU A 227 18.31 -9.67 15.79
CA LEU A 227 18.11 -8.68 16.84
C LEU A 227 19.45 -8.23 17.45
N GLU A 228 20.35 -9.17 17.71
CA GLU A 228 21.70 -8.88 18.21
C GLU A 228 22.51 -8.05 17.21
N TRP A 229 22.39 -8.31 15.91
CA TRP A 229 23.05 -7.50 14.88
C TRP A 229 22.50 -6.07 14.87
N LEU A 230 21.17 -5.91 14.96
CA LEU A 230 20.50 -4.60 14.93
C LEU A 230 20.84 -3.71 16.15
N LEU A 231 21.11 -4.31 17.31
CA LEU A 231 21.37 -3.60 18.56
C LEU A 231 22.84 -3.21 18.78
N ARG A 232 23.76 -3.60 17.89
CA ARG A 232 25.18 -3.22 17.95
C ARG A 232 25.39 -1.77 17.54
#